data_AF-C0W1C4-F1
#
_entry.id   AF-C0W1C4-F1
#
_cell.length_a   1.000
_cell.length_b   1.000
_cell.length_c   1.000
_cell.angle_alpha   90.00
_cell.angle_beta   90.00
_cell.angle_gamma   90.00
#
_symmetry.space_group_name_H-M   'P 1'
#
loop_
_entity.id
_entity.type
_entity.pdbx_description
1 polymer ?
#
loop_
_entity_poly.entity_id
_entity_poly.type
_entity_poly.pdbx_seq_one_letter_code
_entity_poly.pdbx_strand_id
1 'polypeptide(L)'
;MPSPTPSTFPLIMLQVFSPLTGVVKPLSAVNDPVLAGEIIGAGLAVSANDTRIHEVCAPVSGRLLKVHPHAFLVFSATGVGILVHLGVDTVTLKGKGFTILKSEGETVEMGTPVIRWDPSVALEAGLDTSISVIACNVGNERITSDLHGAIEVGQGEEFFHVS
;
A
#
# COMPACT_ATOMS: atom_id res chain seq x y z
N MET A 1 14.68 -46.22 4.67
CA MET A 1 14.71 -45.15 3.66
C MET A 1 14.67 -43.82 4.41
N PRO A 2 15.61 -42.89 4.21
CA PRO A 2 15.44 -41.56 4.76
C PRO A 2 14.31 -40.85 4.00
N SER A 3 13.40 -40.24 4.75
CA SER A 3 12.32 -39.38 4.26
C SER A 3 12.90 -38.18 3.48
N PRO A 4 12.15 -37.62 2.50
CA PRO A 4 12.60 -36.41 1.83
C PRO A 4 12.67 -35.27 2.84
N THR A 5 13.85 -34.67 2.98
CA THR A 5 13.99 -33.39 3.69
C THR A 5 13.16 -32.33 2.96
N PRO A 6 12.39 -31.49 3.66
CA PRO A 6 11.75 -30.36 3.01
C PRO A 6 12.85 -29.48 2.42
N SER A 7 12.76 -29.24 1.12
CA SER A 7 13.62 -28.28 0.43
C SER A 7 13.31 -26.90 1.01
N THR A 8 14.21 -26.39 1.85
CA THR A 8 14.15 -25.00 2.32
C THR A 8 14.49 -24.11 1.13
N PHE A 9 13.48 -23.78 0.33
CA PHE A 9 13.52 -22.53 -0.41
C PHE A 9 13.69 -21.40 0.61
N PRO A 10 14.59 -20.44 0.41
CA PRO A 10 14.61 -19.26 1.25
C PRO A 10 13.18 -18.71 1.29
N LEU A 11 12.60 -18.63 2.49
CA LEU A 11 11.31 -17.99 2.71
C LEU A 11 11.49 -16.54 2.26
N ILE A 12 10.97 -16.20 1.08
CA ILE A 12 10.92 -14.83 0.59
C ILE A 12 9.86 -14.13 1.42
N MET A 13 10.23 -13.70 2.62
CA MET A 13 9.33 -13.00 3.54
C MET A 13 9.54 -11.50 3.36
N LEU A 14 8.54 -10.83 2.81
CA LEU A 14 8.53 -9.37 2.70
C LEU A 14 7.50 -8.82 3.68
N GLN A 15 7.96 -8.12 4.71
CA GLN A 15 7.08 -7.35 5.59
C GLN A 15 6.71 -6.04 4.92
N VAL A 16 5.41 -5.72 4.92
CA VAL A 16 4.84 -4.50 4.38
C VAL A 16 4.23 -3.70 5.53
N PHE A 17 4.57 -2.42 5.61
CA PHE A 17 4.19 -1.55 6.72
C PHE A 17 3.12 -0.55 6.30
N SER A 18 2.35 -0.07 7.27
CA SER A 18 1.28 0.88 6.98
C SER A 18 1.88 2.23 6.54
N PRO A 19 1.45 2.78 5.40
CA PRO A 19 2.00 4.03 4.88
C PRO A 19 1.56 5.26 5.69
N LEU A 20 0.53 5.13 6.55
CA LEU A 20 0.02 6.15 7.46
C LEU A 20 -0.75 5.52 8.63
N THR A 21 -1.08 6.33 9.63
CA THR A 21 -1.93 5.92 10.74
C THR A 21 -3.41 5.97 10.32
N GLY A 22 -4.17 4.91 10.56
CA GLY A 22 -5.60 4.90 10.25
C GLY A 22 -6.29 3.58 10.54
N VAL A 23 -7.54 3.47 10.08
CA VAL A 23 -8.36 2.27 10.22
C VAL A 23 -8.14 1.36 9.02
N VAL A 24 -7.80 0.11 9.31
CA VAL A 24 -7.58 -0.93 8.30
C VAL A 24 -8.90 -1.51 7.83
N LYS A 25 -8.97 -1.81 6.54
CA LYS A 25 -10.09 -2.53 5.94
C LYS A 25 -9.62 -3.45 4.81
N PRO A 26 -10.35 -4.55 4.54
CA PRO A 26 -10.05 -5.38 3.38
C PRO A 26 -10.25 -4.61 2.08
N LEU A 27 -9.54 -5.00 1.01
CA LEU A 27 -9.72 -4.41 -0.31
C LEU A 27 -11.16 -4.56 -0.82
N SER A 28 -11.86 -5.63 -0.43
CA SER A 28 -13.28 -5.84 -0.75
C SER A 28 -14.23 -4.76 -0.20
N ALA A 29 -13.77 -3.94 0.75
CA ALA A 29 -14.50 -2.79 1.29
C ALA A 29 -14.09 -1.44 0.66
N VAL A 30 -13.29 -1.46 -0.40
CA VAL A 30 -12.93 -0.28 -1.21
C VAL A 30 -13.94 -0.14 -2.35
N ASN A 31 -14.42 1.07 -2.62
CA ASN A 31 -15.42 1.32 -3.66
C ASN A 31 -14.82 1.39 -5.08
N ASP A 32 -14.04 0.38 -5.45
CA ASP A 32 -13.42 0.25 -6.77
C ASP A 32 -13.39 -1.24 -7.15
N PRO A 33 -14.02 -1.68 -8.26
CA PRO A 33 -14.11 -3.09 -8.61
C PRO A 33 -12.76 -3.72 -8.99
N VAL A 34 -11.79 -2.94 -9.46
CA VAL A 34 -10.44 -3.42 -9.82
C VAL A 34 -9.63 -3.69 -8.55
N LEU A 35 -9.73 -2.78 -7.57
CA LEU A 35 -9.07 -2.94 -6.26
C LEU A 35 -9.77 -4.00 -5.41
N ALA A 36 -11.10 -3.95 -5.33
CA ALA A 36 -11.90 -4.88 -4.53
C ALA A 36 -11.89 -6.31 -5.09
N GLY A 37 -11.71 -6.46 -6.41
CA GLY A 37 -11.55 -7.75 -7.07
C GLY A 37 -10.11 -8.30 -7.01
N GLU A 38 -9.18 -7.61 -6.34
CA GLU A 38 -7.76 -7.99 -6.23
C GLU A 38 -7.10 -8.27 -7.59
N ILE A 39 -7.57 -7.61 -8.65
CA ILE A 39 -7.13 -7.88 -10.04
C ILE A 39 -5.65 -7.51 -10.22
N ILE A 40 -5.18 -6.48 -9.51
CA ILE A 40 -3.78 -6.03 -9.52
C ILE A 40 -2.89 -6.95 -8.66
N GLY A 41 -3.48 -7.56 -7.63
CA GLY A 41 -2.82 -8.36 -6.61
C GLY A 41 -3.53 -8.23 -5.27
N ALA A 42 -3.08 -9.00 -4.30
CA ALA A 42 -3.63 -9.01 -2.94
C ALA A 42 -3.07 -7.88 -2.07
N GLY A 43 -3.81 -7.50 -1.04
CA GLY A 43 -3.39 -6.44 -0.13
C GLY A 43 -4.51 -5.98 0.82
N LEU A 44 -4.31 -4.79 1.40
CA LEU A 44 -5.23 -4.18 2.34
C LEU A 44 -5.39 -2.68 2.04
N ALA A 45 -6.42 -2.06 2.61
CA ALA A 45 -6.60 -0.62 2.56
C ALA A 45 -6.58 -0.01 3.96
N VAL A 46 -6.16 1.24 4.06
CA VAL A 46 -6.15 2.04 5.29
C VAL A 46 -6.76 3.41 5.03
N SER A 47 -7.52 3.94 5.99
CA SER A 47 -8.08 5.29 5.94
C SER A 47 -7.77 6.06 7.21
N ALA A 48 -7.23 7.27 7.10
CA ALA A 48 -7.00 8.15 8.25
C ALA A 48 -8.32 8.62 8.90
N ASN A 49 -9.44 8.59 8.16
CA ASN A 49 -10.75 9.09 8.60
C ASN A 49 -10.74 10.53 9.12
N ASP A 50 -9.82 11.37 8.62
CA ASP A 50 -9.76 12.79 8.92
C ASP A 50 -9.43 13.61 7.65
N THR A 51 -9.40 14.94 7.81
CA THR A 51 -9.11 15.90 6.74
C THR A 51 -7.73 16.55 6.86
N ARG A 52 -6.84 15.99 7.69
CA ARG A 52 -5.50 16.55 7.91
C ARG A 52 -4.60 16.21 6.73
N ILE A 53 -3.59 17.03 6.53
CA ILE A 53 -2.54 16.72 5.56
C ILE A 53 -1.67 15.60 6.13
N HIS A 54 -1.47 14.54 5.35
CA HIS A 54 -0.70 13.36 5.72
C HIS A 54 0.55 13.23 4.85
N GLU A 55 1.64 12.75 5.44
CA GLU A 55 2.77 12.25 4.68
C GLU A 55 2.60 10.74 4.51
N VAL A 56 2.39 10.30 3.27
CA VAL A 56 2.21 8.89 2.90
C VAL A 56 3.58 8.30 2.62
N CYS A 57 3.98 7.35 3.45
CA CYS A 57 5.33 6.80 3.46
C CYS A 57 5.45 5.53 2.62
N ALA A 58 6.69 5.23 2.22
CA ALA A 58 7.03 3.99 1.56
C ALA A 58 6.77 2.79 2.50
N PRO A 59 5.93 1.82 2.11
CA PRO A 59 5.56 0.69 2.97
C PRO A 59 6.67 -0.38 3.03
N VAL A 60 7.66 -0.30 2.14
CA VAL A 60 8.83 -1.17 2.07
C VAL A 60 10.04 -0.39 1.59
N SER A 61 11.25 -0.89 1.89
CA SER A 61 12.48 -0.39 1.27
C SER A 61 12.61 -0.92 -0.15
N GLY A 62 13.07 -0.08 -1.08
CA GLY A 62 13.22 -0.46 -2.47
C GLY A 62 13.39 0.73 -3.41
N ARG A 63 13.16 0.50 -4.71
CA ARG A 63 13.25 1.53 -5.75
C ARG A 63 11.84 1.97 -6.18
N LEU A 64 11.62 3.28 -6.26
CA LEU A 64 10.41 3.84 -6.83
C LEU A 64 10.41 3.61 -8.34
N LEU A 65 9.56 2.70 -8.84
CA LEU A 65 9.47 2.40 -10.28
C LEU A 65 8.52 3.32 -11.02
N LYS A 66 7.49 3.82 -10.33
CA LYS A 66 6.53 4.79 -10.85
C LYS A 66 6.08 5.70 -9.73
N VAL A 67 5.96 6.99 -10.03
CA VAL A 67 5.38 7.98 -9.13
C VAL A 67 4.39 8.85 -9.90
N HIS A 68 3.15 8.81 -9.47
CA HIS A 68 2.07 9.71 -9.87
C HIS A 68 1.60 10.48 -8.64
N PRO A 69 0.94 11.65 -8.81
CA PRO A 69 0.47 12.42 -7.66
C PRO A 69 -0.40 11.61 -6.68
N HIS A 70 -1.19 10.66 -7.18
CA HIS A 70 -2.12 9.86 -6.39
C HIS A 70 -1.66 8.41 -6.18
N ALA A 71 -0.48 8.00 -6.66
CA ALA A 71 -0.04 6.61 -6.52
C ALA A 71 1.47 6.47 -6.71
N PHE A 72 2.09 5.50 -6.03
CA PHE A 72 3.49 5.14 -6.27
C PHE A 72 3.71 3.63 -6.14
N LEU A 73 4.71 3.13 -6.87
CA LEU A 73 5.09 1.72 -6.89
C LEU A 73 6.53 1.58 -6.39
N VAL A 74 6.71 0.88 -5.27
CA VAL A 74 8.03 0.53 -4.73
C VAL A 74 8.35 -0.91 -5.11
N PHE A 75 9.48 -1.14 -5.79
CA PHE A 75 9.97 -2.48 -6.06
C PHE A 75 11.01 -2.88 -5.02
N SER A 76 10.68 -3.89 -4.22
CA SER A 76 11.51 -4.36 -3.13
C SER A 76 12.71 -5.16 -3.64
N ALA A 77 13.73 -5.30 -2.78
CA ALA A 77 14.85 -6.21 -3.04
C ALA A 77 14.43 -7.69 -3.12
N THR A 78 13.25 -8.05 -2.62
CA THR A 78 12.68 -9.41 -2.71
C THR A 78 11.99 -9.68 -4.06
N GLY A 79 11.95 -8.70 -4.97
CA GLY A 79 11.36 -8.84 -6.30
C GLY A 79 9.85 -8.64 -6.36
N VAL A 80 9.24 -8.12 -5.29
CA VAL A 80 7.80 -7.82 -5.22
C VAL A 80 7.57 -6.33 -5.38
N GLY A 81 6.62 -5.95 -6.24
CA GLY A 81 6.17 -4.56 -6.38
C GLY A 81 5.05 -4.27 -5.39
N ILE A 82 5.21 -3.25 -4.55
CA ILE A 82 4.17 -2.75 -3.65
C ILE A 82 3.61 -1.44 -4.21
N LEU A 83 2.35 -1.48 -4.65
CA LEU A 83 1.60 -0.33 -5.11
C LEU A 83 0.89 0.32 -3.93
N VAL A 84 1.07 1.63 -3.77
CA VAL A 84 0.27 2.47 -2.88
C VAL A 84 -0.57 3.40 -3.74
N HIS A 85 -1.90 3.32 -3.61
CA HIS A 85 -2.86 4.15 -4.34
C HIS A 85 -3.68 4.98 -3.36
N LEU A 86 -3.67 6.31 -3.52
CA LEU A 86 -4.25 7.26 -2.57
C LEU A 86 -5.67 7.66 -3.01
N GLY A 87 -6.68 7.07 -2.37
CA GLY A 87 -8.09 7.27 -2.68
C GLY A 87 -8.53 6.54 -3.96
N VAL A 88 -9.83 6.55 -4.25
CA VAL A 88 -10.42 5.98 -5.48
C VAL A 88 -10.75 7.10 -6.46
N ASP A 89 -10.48 6.89 -7.75
CA ASP A 89 -10.71 7.86 -8.83
C ASP A 89 -10.02 9.23 -8.64
N THR A 90 -9.07 9.35 -7.71
CA THR A 90 -8.35 10.59 -7.39
C THR A 90 -7.42 11.07 -8.51
N VAL A 91 -7.16 10.23 -9.52
CA VAL A 91 -6.53 10.65 -10.79
C VAL A 91 -7.29 11.82 -11.45
N THR A 92 -8.62 11.88 -11.27
CA THR A 92 -9.48 12.94 -11.80
C THR A 92 -9.20 14.31 -11.18
N LEU A 93 -8.56 14.36 -10.00
CA LEU A 93 -8.16 15.59 -9.33
C LEU A 93 -6.96 16.28 -9.98
N LYS A 94 -6.32 15.64 -10.98
CA LYS A 94 -5.21 16.20 -11.78
C LYS A 94 -4.08 16.79 -10.93
N GLY A 95 -3.76 16.12 -9.81
CA GLY A 95 -2.69 16.51 -8.89
C GLY A 95 -3.09 17.50 -7.79
N LYS A 96 -4.34 17.99 -7.76
CA LYS A 96 -4.81 18.82 -6.64
C LYS A 96 -4.85 17.99 -5.35
N GLY A 97 -4.37 18.57 -4.25
CA GLY A 97 -4.27 17.90 -2.96
C GLY A 97 -3.04 16.99 -2.81
N PHE A 98 -2.16 16.91 -3.81
CA PHE A 98 -0.98 16.06 -3.77
C PHE A 98 0.31 16.86 -3.95
N THR A 99 1.33 16.56 -3.16
CA THR A 99 2.69 17.06 -3.33
C THR A 99 3.65 15.88 -3.37
N ILE A 100 4.35 15.71 -4.49
CA ILE A 100 5.36 14.66 -4.64
C ILE A 100 6.61 15.08 -3.87
N LEU A 101 7.07 14.22 -2.95
CA LEU A 101 8.29 14.43 -2.14
C LEU A 101 9.49 13.63 -2.68
N LYS A 102 9.22 12.52 -3.38
CA LYS A 102 10.21 11.59 -3.92
C LYS A 102 9.91 11.25 -5.37
N SER A 103 10.95 11.11 -6.18
CA SER A 103 10.80 10.98 -7.63
C SER A 103 10.98 9.55 -8.13
N GLU A 104 10.44 9.27 -9.31
CA GLU A 104 10.68 8.00 -10.00
C GLU A 104 12.18 7.73 -10.17
N GLY A 105 12.57 6.48 -9.95
CA GLY A 105 13.94 6.02 -10.03
C GLY A 105 14.74 6.12 -8.73
N GLU A 106 14.25 6.86 -7.73
CA GLU A 106 14.89 7.03 -6.42
C GLU A 106 14.77 5.76 -5.56
N THR A 107 15.80 5.51 -4.73
CA THR A 107 15.78 4.47 -3.71
C THR A 107 15.24 5.05 -2.41
N VAL A 108 14.29 4.36 -1.79
CA VAL A 108 13.67 4.75 -0.51
C VAL A 108 13.82 3.64 0.52
N GLU A 109 13.91 4.05 1.78
CA GLU A 109 13.79 3.14 2.91
C GLU A 109 12.32 3.09 3.37
N MET A 110 11.91 1.99 4.00
CA MET A 110 10.63 1.89 4.68
C MET A 110 10.42 3.09 5.61
N GLY A 111 9.23 3.69 5.57
CA GLY A 111 8.89 4.88 6.36
C GLY A 111 9.32 6.20 5.73
N THR A 112 10.04 6.20 4.60
CA THR A 112 10.38 7.44 3.87
C THR A 112 9.11 8.09 3.31
N PRO A 113 8.82 9.37 3.60
CA PRO A 113 7.72 10.11 2.98
C PRO A 113 7.87 10.19 1.46
N VAL A 114 6.85 9.76 0.70
CA VAL A 114 6.87 9.75 -0.78
C VAL A 114 5.94 10.82 -1.34
N ILE A 115 4.73 10.92 -0.78
CA ILE A 115 3.69 11.88 -1.20
C ILE A 115 3.12 12.54 0.04
N ARG A 116 3.01 13.87 0.03
CA ARG A 116 2.16 14.60 0.97
C ARG A 116 0.78 14.76 0.37
N TRP A 117 -0.25 14.35 1.10
CA TRP A 117 -1.62 14.29 0.61
C TRP A 117 -2.58 15.05 1.52
N ASP A 118 -3.44 15.86 0.91
CA ASP A 118 -4.58 16.51 1.51
C ASP A 118 -5.87 15.77 1.09
N PRO A 119 -6.44 14.91 1.96
CA PRO A 119 -7.63 14.15 1.66
C PRO A 119 -8.90 15.01 1.62
N SER A 120 -8.88 16.25 2.13
CA SER A 120 -10.05 17.14 2.09
C SER A 120 -10.49 17.41 0.66
N VAL A 121 -9.54 17.56 -0.27
CA VAL A 121 -9.81 17.79 -1.70
C VAL A 121 -10.56 16.62 -2.34
N ALA A 122 -10.21 15.39 -1.97
CA ALA A 122 -10.91 14.19 -2.45
C ALA A 122 -12.30 14.06 -1.82
N LEU A 123 -12.41 14.35 -0.52
CA LEU A 123 -13.67 14.31 0.22
C LEU A 123 -14.68 15.34 -0.31
N GLU A 124 -14.24 16.57 -0.59
CA GLU A 124 -15.08 17.62 -1.19
C GLU A 124 -15.58 17.25 -2.59
N ALA A 125 -14.81 16.45 -3.33
CA ALA A 125 -15.20 15.89 -4.62
C ALA A 125 -16.10 14.64 -4.50
N GLY A 126 -16.40 14.18 -3.28
CA GLY A 126 -17.21 12.99 -3.03
C GLY A 126 -16.49 11.67 -3.33
N LEU A 127 -15.15 11.67 -3.32
CA LEU A 127 -14.33 10.49 -3.62
C LEU A 127 -13.98 9.71 -2.36
N ASP A 128 -13.77 8.39 -2.49
CA ASP A 128 -13.30 7.53 -1.40
C ASP A 128 -11.83 7.87 -1.09
N THR A 129 -11.52 8.13 0.18
CA THR A 129 -10.19 8.48 0.69
C THR A 129 -9.39 7.27 1.17
N SER A 130 -9.80 6.06 0.82
CA SER A 130 -9.09 4.84 1.21
C SER A 130 -7.78 4.70 0.46
N ILE A 131 -6.71 4.42 1.20
CA ILE A 131 -5.39 4.18 0.63
C ILE A 131 -5.18 2.68 0.50
N SER A 132 -5.07 2.19 -0.72
CA SER A 132 -4.83 0.78 -0.99
C SER A 132 -3.33 0.51 -1.05
N VAL A 133 -2.89 -0.54 -0.36
CA VAL A 133 -1.51 -1.06 -0.37
C VAL A 133 -1.55 -2.49 -0.89
N ILE A 134 -0.94 -2.72 -2.05
CA ILE A 134 -1.16 -3.93 -2.85
C ILE A 134 0.19 -4.54 -3.23
N ALA A 135 0.36 -5.83 -2.97
CA ALA A 135 1.46 -6.61 -3.53
C ALA A 135 1.09 -7.04 -4.96
N CYS A 136 1.70 -6.39 -5.94
CA CYS A 136 1.40 -6.60 -7.36
C CYS A 136 1.78 -8.01 -7.80
N ASN A 137 0.90 -8.66 -8.58
CA ASN A 137 1.13 -10.02 -9.10
C ASN A 137 1.33 -11.09 -8.01
N VAL A 138 0.87 -10.82 -6.79
CA VAL A 138 0.87 -11.76 -5.66
C VAL A 138 -0.58 -12.15 -5.35
N GLY A 139 -0.85 -13.46 -5.30
CA GLY A 139 -2.16 -14.00 -4.91
C GLY A 139 -2.39 -13.94 -3.40
N ASN A 140 -3.66 -13.95 -2.99
CA ASN A 140 -4.05 -13.81 -1.58
C ASN A 140 -3.53 -14.96 -0.70
N GLU A 141 -3.26 -16.14 -1.27
CA GLU A 141 -2.65 -17.27 -0.56
C GLU A 141 -1.22 -17.02 -0.07
N ARG A 142 -0.59 -15.97 -0.57
CA ARG A 142 0.78 -15.57 -0.23
C ARG A 142 0.83 -14.39 0.73
N ILE A 143 -0.32 -13.80 1.08
CA ILE A 143 -0.38 -12.68 2.04
C ILE A 143 -0.97 -13.17 3.34
N THR A 144 -0.30 -12.85 4.44
CA THR A 144 -0.81 -13.04 5.79
C THR A 144 -0.80 -11.70 6.50
N SER A 145 -1.88 -11.40 7.22
CA SER A 145 -1.97 -10.22 8.08
C SER A 145 -2.57 -10.64 9.41
N ASP A 146 -2.04 -10.12 10.50
CA ASP A 146 -2.66 -10.27 11.82
C ASP A 146 -3.80 -9.26 12.03
N LEU A 147 -3.93 -8.27 11.12
CA LEU A 147 -4.95 -7.22 11.18
C LEU A 147 -6.27 -7.74 10.60
N HIS A 148 -7.15 -8.22 11.49
CA HIS A 148 -8.47 -8.72 11.14
C HIS A 148 -9.58 -7.77 11.64
N GLY A 149 -10.33 -7.16 10.72
CA GLY A 149 -11.45 -6.25 11.04
C GLY A 149 -11.06 -4.77 11.08
N ALA A 150 -11.93 -3.92 11.63
CA ALA A 150 -11.71 -2.46 11.74
C ALA A 150 -10.73 -2.14 12.88
N ILE A 151 -9.46 -2.49 12.68
CA ILE A 151 -8.36 -2.25 13.63
C ILE A 151 -7.64 -0.95 13.25
N GLU A 152 -7.23 -0.18 14.24
CA GLU A 152 -6.33 0.96 14.03
C GLU A 152 -4.89 0.45 13.86
N VAL A 153 -4.19 0.96 12.85
CA VAL A 153 -2.76 0.73 12.62
C VAL A 153 -2.03 2.07 12.64
N GLY A 154 -0.86 2.11 13.27
CA GLY A 154 0.05 3.25 13.23
C GLY A 154 0.86 3.31 11.94
N GLN A 155 1.26 4.50 11.53
CA GLN A 155 2.25 4.68 10.47
C GLN A 155 3.54 3.92 10.79
N GLY A 156 4.01 3.08 9.88
CA GLY A 156 5.22 2.27 10.08
C GLY A 156 5.02 1.03 10.95
N GLU A 157 3.79 0.72 11.38
CA GLU A 157 3.47 -0.59 11.99
C GLU A 157 3.25 -1.64 10.90
N GLU A 158 3.42 -2.92 11.26
CA GLU A 158 3.23 -4.03 10.33
C GLU A 158 1.79 -4.07 9.81
N PHE A 159 1.65 -4.19 8.50
CA PHE A 159 0.37 -4.18 7.81
C PHE A 159 0.01 -5.59 7.32
N PHE A 160 0.93 -6.21 6.58
CA PHE A 160 0.85 -7.60 6.16
C PHE A 160 2.24 -8.09 5.74
N HIS A 161 2.42 -9.40 5.60
CA HIS A 161 3.63 -9.97 5.02
C HIS A 161 3.31 -10.87 3.84
N VAL A 162 4.24 -10.89 2.87
CA VAL A 162 4.21 -11.77 1.70
C VAL A 162 5.16 -12.94 1.93
N SER A 163 4.71 -14.18 1.73
CA SER A 163 5.49 -15.43 1.86
C SER A 163 5.23 -16.44 0.75
#